data_AF-A0A1E1JTV6-F1
#
_entry.id   AF-A0A1E1JTV6-F1
#
_cell.length_a   1.000
_cell.length_b   1.000
_cell.length_c   1.000
_cell.angle_alpha   90.00
_cell.angle_beta   90.00
_cell.angle_gamma   90.00
#
_symmetry.space_group_name_H-M   'P 1'
#
loop_
_entity.id
_entity.type
_entity.pdbx_description
1 polymer ?
#
loop_
_entity_poly.entity_id
_entity_poly.type
_entity_poly.pdbx_seq_one_letter_code
_entity_poly.pdbx_strand_id
1 'polypeptide(L)'
;MNNIRLVRSRVPKAPSLLQISDNSKPLERDLRSEAISAYRGLLRATTYLPDSIVRKYVFARIRNRFRADKERIALREDKARRDLTIQRLVKARRRRRLLEDAADGDMDALKKVFLQVHGREGARKRWLIKYLLEPDEKALPKDASALQMVIEREPTGIAKGPPDPKLLSFIKSQQANQPVDAHNGKIRQFQAKIPKENIWARPTPISMQKKYLQKWWITTLEKILPPIPRDEWERLRDLATGILPLEARPARRTALISPKEEVSEEERSAELLQYFQTPARHHPSRNLIKVAIKKGQDLEAPVPTTEEEKFHLAKEDAPYLLEKAEKVHQKNQKNRLKREKGADDKVKYEGAHLRPTRIPSDEGEIELRSRSLRRLYATIWSLTPTMAYDEVNRKWDIEWGGQRSRALEGAISKPSLAEEELFEGLGTLPQNLNTSGVKSKVRKINEVNKGTKATASEQQSDAKLRKYIGMQNSQNETTPGIHGERRLKVTRRPV
;
A
#
# COMPACT_ATOMS: atom_id res chain seq x y z
N MET A 1 76.38 60.08 -24.64
CA MET A 1 76.60 58.64 -24.43
C MET A 1 75.41 58.08 -23.70
N ASN A 2 74.72 57.18 -24.40
CA ASN A 2 73.43 56.59 -24.05
C ASN A 2 73.54 55.71 -22.80
N ASN A 3 72.55 55.81 -21.91
CA ASN A 3 72.06 54.68 -21.14
C ASN A 3 70.58 54.88 -20.85
N ILE A 4 69.78 54.33 -21.75
CA ILE A 4 68.33 54.19 -21.70
C ILE A 4 67.99 53.23 -20.56
N ARG A 5 67.35 53.71 -19.50
CA ARG A 5 66.70 52.85 -18.51
C ARG A 5 65.30 52.48 -19.02
N LEU A 6 65.13 51.22 -19.38
CA LEU A 6 63.83 50.59 -19.65
C LEU A 6 62.90 50.74 -18.43
N VAL A 7 61.92 51.65 -18.55
CA VAL A 7 60.77 51.73 -17.65
C VAL A 7 59.84 50.57 -18.00
N ARG A 8 59.78 49.55 -17.14
CA ARG A 8 58.72 48.53 -17.20
C ARG A 8 57.40 49.18 -16.75
N SER A 9 56.53 49.47 -17.71
CA SER A 9 55.12 49.79 -17.47
C SER A 9 54.46 48.63 -16.72
N ARG A 10 53.92 48.88 -15.52
CA ARG A 10 53.01 47.96 -14.84
C ARG A 10 51.68 48.00 -15.59
N VAL A 11 51.38 46.94 -16.34
CA VAL A 11 50.05 46.69 -16.89
C VAL A 11 49.07 46.58 -15.71
N PRO A 12 47.95 47.33 -15.68
CA PRO A 12 46.92 47.12 -14.67
C PRO A 12 46.34 45.72 -14.86
N LYS A 13 46.40 44.92 -13.80
CA LYS A 13 45.78 43.60 -13.74
C LYS A 13 44.30 43.76 -14.05
N ALA A 14 43.84 43.18 -15.16
CA ALA A 14 42.46 43.20 -15.59
C ALA A 14 41.53 42.79 -14.42
N PRO A 15 40.36 43.43 -14.26
CA PRO A 15 39.41 43.04 -13.23
C PRO A 15 39.04 41.58 -13.47
N SER A 16 39.40 40.74 -12.49
CA SER A 16 39.02 39.34 -12.45
C SER A 16 37.51 39.25 -12.59
N LEU A 17 37.08 38.64 -13.70
CA LEU A 17 36.00 37.68 -13.80
C LEU A 17 34.90 37.93 -12.77
N LEU A 18 33.83 38.59 -13.22
CA LEU A 18 32.57 38.75 -12.50
C LEU A 18 32.30 37.50 -11.68
N GLN A 19 32.43 37.65 -10.36
CA GLN A 19 31.91 36.69 -9.41
C GLN A 19 30.42 36.61 -9.69
N ILE A 20 30.03 35.62 -10.50
CA ILE A 20 28.67 35.12 -10.52
C ILE A 20 28.41 34.75 -9.07
N SER A 21 27.64 35.58 -8.39
CA SER A 21 27.20 35.30 -7.05
C SER A 21 26.35 34.04 -7.15
N ASP A 22 26.96 32.88 -6.90
CA ASP A 22 26.30 31.61 -6.56
C ASP A 22 25.60 31.72 -5.18
N ASN A 23 24.97 32.88 -4.93
CA ASN A 23 24.12 33.16 -3.79
C ASN A 23 22.66 32.80 -4.11
N SER A 24 22.39 31.93 -5.09
CA SER A 24 21.12 31.22 -5.10
C SER A 24 21.15 30.20 -3.97
N LYS A 25 20.82 30.65 -2.75
CA LYS A 25 20.29 29.75 -1.72
C LYS A 25 19.31 28.81 -2.43
N PRO A 26 19.42 27.48 -2.27
CA PRO A 26 18.51 26.57 -2.94
C PRO A 26 17.09 27.03 -2.62
N LEU A 27 16.30 27.39 -3.66
CA LEU A 27 14.95 27.94 -3.55
C LEU A 27 14.24 27.29 -2.36
N GLU A 28 14.12 28.03 -1.25
CA GLU A 28 13.47 27.50 -0.06
C GLU A 28 12.06 27.08 -0.47
N ARG A 29 11.76 25.78 -0.30
CA ARG A 29 10.45 25.25 -0.69
C ARG A 29 9.38 26.00 0.08
N ASP A 30 8.52 26.73 -0.62
CA ASP A 30 7.34 27.31 -0.02
C ASP A 30 6.30 26.22 0.27
N LEU A 31 6.44 25.59 1.44
CA LEU A 31 5.58 24.50 1.90
C LEU A 31 4.09 24.91 1.95
N ARG A 32 3.81 26.21 2.17
CA ARG A 32 2.45 26.72 2.26
C ARG A 32 1.78 26.72 0.90
N SER A 33 2.43 27.25 -0.13
CA SER A 33 1.89 27.19 -1.49
C SER A 33 1.80 25.76 -2.03
N GLU A 34 2.78 24.90 -1.72
CA GLU A 34 2.71 23.48 -2.04
C GLU A 34 1.49 22.79 -1.39
N ALA A 35 1.17 23.13 -0.14
CA ALA A 35 0.00 22.58 0.57
C ALA A 35 -1.32 23.04 -0.04
N ILE A 36 -1.43 24.32 -0.40
CA ILE A 36 -2.62 24.88 -1.06
C ILE A 36 -2.78 24.24 -2.45
N SER A 37 -1.69 24.12 -3.21
CA SER A 37 -1.69 23.47 -4.52
C SER A 37 -2.10 22.00 -4.43
N ALA A 38 -1.57 21.26 -3.45
CA ALA A 38 -1.96 19.87 -3.20
C ALA A 38 -3.43 19.73 -2.80
N TYR A 39 -3.95 20.63 -1.95
CA TYR A 39 -5.36 20.68 -1.57
C TYR A 39 -6.26 20.92 -2.78
N ARG A 40 -5.97 21.95 -3.59
CA ARG A 40 -6.72 22.27 -4.82
C ARG A 40 -6.67 21.11 -5.83
N GLY A 41 -5.50 20.50 -6.02
CA GLY A 41 -5.33 19.34 -6.89
C GLY A 41 -6.15 18.14 -6.44
N LEU A 42 -6.22 17.88 -5.13
CA LEU A 42 -7.07 16.83 -4.57
C LEU A 42 -8.56 17.09 -4.82
N LEU A 43 -9.04 18.32 -4.56
CA LEU A 43 -10.44 18.66 -4.80
C LEU A 43 -10.82 18.56 -6.28
N ARG A 44 -9.92 18.98 -7.19
CA ARG A 44 -10.13 18.81 -8.64
C ARG A 44 -10.12 17.33 -9.06
N ALA A 45 -9.24 16.51 -8.49
CA ALA A 45 -9.26 15.08 -8.79
C ALA A 45 -10.57 14.42 -8.32
N THR A 46 -11.14 14.87 -7.18
CA THR A 46 -12.43 14.34 -6.72
C THR A 46 -13.60 14.69 -7.61
N THR A 47 -13.59 15.84 -8.29
CA THR A 47 -14.72 16.22 -9.16
C THR A 47 -14.85 15.30 -10.37
N TYR A 48 -13.78 14.64 -10.80
CA TYR A 48 -13.76 13.75 -11.98
C TYR A 48 -14.07 12.28 -11.69
N LEU A 49 -14.44 11.93 -10.46
CA LEU A 49 -14.83 10.55 -10.11
C LEU A 49 -16.23 10.22 -10.66
N PRO A 50 -16.49 8.95 -11.04
CA PRO A 50 -17.74 8.57 -11.71
C PRO A 50 -18.99 8.69 -10.83
N ASP A 51 -18.94 8.38 -9.52
CA ASP A 51 -20.13 8.37 -8.65
C ASP A 51 -20.24 9.59 -7.72
N SER A 52 -21.44 10.18 -7.63
CA SER A 52 -21.74 11.35 -6.80
C SER A 52 -21.57 11.11 -5.31
N ILE A 53 -21.93 9.94 -4.78
CA ILE A 53 -21.73 9.63 -3.35
C ILE A 53 -20.24 9.58 -3.04
N VAL A 54 -19.46 8.92 -3.90
CA VAL A 54 -18.00 8.89 -3.81
C VAL A 54 -17.42 10.31 -3.86
N ARG A 55 -17.88 11.17 -4.79
CA ARG A 55 -17.46 12.58 -4.85
C ARG A 55 -17.70 13.31 -3.54
N LYS A 56 -18.94 13.27 -3.02
CA LYS A 56 -19.35 13.94 -1.78
C LYS A 56 -18.53 13.46 -0.57
N TYR A 57 -18.41 12.15 -0.40
CA TYR A 57 -17.68 11.56 0.72
C TYR A 57 -16.18 11.90 0.70
N VAL A 58 -15.53 11.73 -0.46
CA VAL A 58 -14.08 11.98 -0.56
C VAL A 58 -13.77 13.47 -0.40
N PHE A 59 -14.61 14.35 -0.97
CA PHE A 59 -14.51 15.80 -0.78
C PHE A 59 -14.56 16.19 0.70
N ALA A 60 -15.61 15.76 1.41
CA ALA A 60 -15.77 16.03 2.85
C ALA A 60 -14.58 15.50 3.66
N ARG A 61 -14.11 14.29 3.33
CA ARG A 61 -12.96 13.67 4.01
C ARG A 61 -11.65 14.42 3.78
N ILE A 62 -11.40 14.91 2.55
CA ILE A 62 -10.21 15.73 2.26
C ILE A 62 -10.29 17.03 3.07
N ARG A 63 -11.42 17.73 3.02
CA ARG A 63 -11.64 18.97 3.78
C ARG A 63 -11.37 18.79 5.27
N ASN A 64 -11.96 17.77 5.89
CA ASN A 64 -11.82 17.53 7.33
C ASN A 64 -10.38 17.13 7.69
N ARG A 65 -9.68 16.36 6.85
CA ARG A 65 -8.26 16.03 7.11
C ARG A 65 -7.35 17.25 7.02
N PHE A 66 -7.52 18.11 6.03
CA PHE A 66 -6.68 19.31 5.90
C PHE A 66 -6.93 20.29 7.05
N ARG A 67 -8.18 20.43 7.51
CA ARG A 67 -8.50 21.23 8.70
C ARG A 67 -7.85 20.66 9.96
N ALA A 68 -8.03 19.36 10.21
CA ALA A 68 -7.42 18.70 11.37
C ALA A 68 -5.87 18.70 11.30
N ASP A 69 -5.29 18.56 10.12
CA ASP A 69 -3.84 18.62 9.94
C ASP A 69 -3.33 20.07 10.15
N LYS A 70 -4.09 21.10 9.75
CA LYS A 70 -3.77 22.52 10.05
C LYS A 70 -3.69 22.75 11.57
N GLU A 71 -4.69 22.30 12.32
CA GLU A 71 -4.71 22.41 13.79
C GLU A 71 -3.53 21.66 14.43
N ARG A 72 -3.26 20.43 13.97
CA ARG A 72 -2.14 19.63 14.48
C ARG A 72 -0.77 20.22 14.20
N ILE A 73 -0.60 20.89 13.06
CA ILE A 73 0.65 21.56 12.70
C ILE A 73 0.82 22.82 13.56
N ALA A 74 -0.25 23.59 13.79
CA ALA A 74 -0.19 24.81 14.59
C ALA A 74 0.36 24.56 16.02
N LEU A 75 0.06 23.39 16.61
CA LEU A 75 0.47 23.02 17.98
C LEU A 75 1.95 22.58 18.12
N ARG A 76 2.74 22.50 17.04
CA ARG A 76 4.12 21.96 17.07
C ARG A 76 5.18 23.05 17.06
N GLU A 77 6.44 22.73 17.33
CA GLU A 77 7.58 23.64 17.14
C GLU A 77 8.02 23.72 15.68
N ASP A 78 8.81 24.72 15.30
CA ASP A 78 9.08 25.05 13.88
C ASP A 78 9.79 23.97 13.06
N LYS A 79 10.68 23.17 13.67
CA LYS A 79 11.31 22.03 12.97
C LYS A 79 10.31 20.87 12.79
N ALA A 80 9.64 20.48 13.88
CA ALA A 80 8.62 19.44 13.85
C ALA A 80 7.41 19.80 12.96
N ARG A 81 7.05 21.08 12.89
CA ARG A 81 6.05 21.66 11.97
C ARG A 81 6.44 21.38 10.53
N ARG A 82 7.67 21.71 10.13
CA ARG A 82 8.18 21.50 8.76
C ARG A 82 8.17 20.01 8.40
N ASP A 83 8.73 19.16 9.26
CA ASP A 83 8.80 17.72 9.03
C ASP A 83 7.41 17.08 8.90
N LEU A 84 6.49 17.44 9.80
CA LEU A 84 5.10 16.98 9.74
C LEU A 84 4.43 17.45 8.44
N THR A 85 4.62 18.72 8.07
CA THR A 85 4.06 19.29 6.83
C THR A 85 4.54 18.51 5.61
N ILE A 86 5.84 18.22 5.51
CA ILE A 86 6.42 17.43 4.43
C ILE A 86 5.81 16.02 4.38
N GLN A 87 5.70 15.34 5.52
CA GLN A 87 5.06 14.02 5.59
C GLN A 87 3.59 14.06 5.13
N ARG A 88 2.84 15.12 5.48
CA ARG A 88 1.45 15.31 5.04
C ARG A 88 1.37 15.61 3.55
N LEU A 89 2.28 16.42 3.01
CA LEU A 89 2.38 16.70 1.58
C LEU A 89 2.65 15.43 0.77
N VAL A 90 3.57 14.58 1.22
CA VAL A 90 3.86 13.30 0.56
C VAL A 90 2.60 12.42 0.53
N LYS A 91 1.86 12.33 1.65
CA LYS A 91 0.58 11.60 1.72
C LYS A 91 -0.49 12.21 0.80
N ALA A 92 -0.59 13.54 0.76
CA ALA A 92 -1.51 14.26 -0.12
C ALA A 92 -1.21 14.00 -1.60
N ARG A 93 0.07 14.04 -2.00
CA ARG A 93 0.51 13.72 -3.37
C ARG A 93 0.20 12.27 -3.75
N ARG A 94 0.50 11.30 -2.88
CA ARG A 94 0.14 9.88 -3.10
C ARG A 94 -1.37 9.73 -3.24
N ARG A 95 -2.16 10.40 -2.40
CA ARG A 95 -3.62 10.37 -2.48
C ARG A 95 -4.15 11.02 -3.75
N ARG A 96 -3.55 12.12 -4.20
CA ARG A 96 -3.90 12.81 -5.45
C ARG A 96 -3.71 11.89 -6.64
N ARG A 97 -2.54 11.24 -6.74
CA ARG A 97 -2.25 10.27 -7.82
C ARG A 97 -3.32 9.18 -7.86
N LEU A 98 -3.60 8.53 -6.73
CA LEU A 98 -4.66 7.51 -6.66
C LEU A 98 -6.03 8.01 -7.18
N LEU A 99 -6.40 9.27 -6.89
CA LEU A 99 -7.66 9.84 -7.37
C LEU A 99 -7.62 10.22 -8.85
N GLU A 100 -6.48 10.71 -9.34
CA GLU A 100 -6.25 10.98 -10.76
C GLU A 100 -6.28 9.68 -11.56
N ASP A 101 -5.60 8.63 -11.09
CA ASP A 101 -5.57 7.30 -11.70
C ASP A 101 -6.99 6.68 -11.74
N ALA A 102 -7.71 6.75 -10.62
CA ALA A 102 -9.11 6.30 -10.55
C ALA A 102 -10.03 7.11 -11.48
N ALA A 103 -9.80 8.41 -11.60
CA ALA A 103 -10.55 9.27 -12.51
C ALA A 103 -10.19 9.00 -13.98
N ASP A 104 -8.94 8.64 -14.28
CA ASP A 104 -8.44 8.27 -15.62
C ASP A 104 -8.92 6.89 -16.09
N GLY A 105 -9.53 6.09 -15.21
CA GLY A 105 -10.09 4.79 -15.56
C GLY A 105 -9.34 3.57 -15.02
N ASP A 106 -8.35 3.75 -14.14
CA ASP A 106 -7.72 2.62 -13.44
C ASP A 106 -8.71 1.97 -12.46
N MET A 107 -9.10 0.73 -12.78
CA MET A 107 -10.07 -0.05 -12.01
C MET A 107 -9.58 -0.41 -10.62
N ASP A 108 -8.27 -0.65 -10.43
CA ASP A 108 -7.72 -1.03 -9.13
C ASP A 108 -7.68 0.19 -8.19
N ALA A 109 -7.26 1.35 -8.72
CA ALA A 109 -7.35 2.62 -8.01
C ALA A 109 -8.81 2.94 -7.64
N LEU A 110 -9.75 2.78 -8.57
CA LEU A 110 -11.17 3.02 -8.35
C LEU A 110 -11.75 2.08 -7.28
N LYS A 111 -11.46 0.79 -7.38
CA LYS A 111 -11.86 -0.22 -6.38
C LYS A 111 -11.38 0.17 -5.00
N LYS A 112 -10.13 0.61 -4.85
CA LYS A 112 -9.57 1.06 -3.57
C LYS A 112 -10.30 2.29 -3.02
N VAL A 113 -10.66 3.25 -3.88
CA VAL A 113 -11.45 4.42 -3.47
C VAL A 113 -12.84 3.98 -2.99
N PHE A 114 -13.52 3.10 -3.72
CA PHE A 114 -14.87 2.67 -3.38
C PHE A 114 -14.90 1.82 -2.11
N LEU A 115 -13.93 0.91 -1.90
CA LEU A 115 -13.80 0.17 -0.64
C LEU A 115 -13.68 1.11 0.57
N GLN A 116 -13.01 2.26 0.43
CA GLN A 116 -12.91 3.25 1.49
C GLN A 116 -14.20 4.07 1.68
N VAL A 117 -14.92 4.34 0.59
CA VAL A 117 -16.18 5.10 0.61
C VAL A 117 -17.30 4.26 1.21
N HIS A 118 -17.41 2.97 0.91
CA HIS A 118 -18.46 2.10 1.46
C HIS A 118 -18.04 1.40 2.76
N GLY A 119 -16.96 1.89 3.40
CA GLY A 119 -16.53 1.42 4.71
C GLY A 119 -16.08 -0.03 4.77
N ARG A 120 -15.62 -0.59 3.64
CA ARG A 120 -14.90 -1.88 3.63
C ARG A 120 -13.46 -1.69 4.10
N GLU A 121 -12.91 -0.49 3.93
CA GLU A 121 -11.57 -0.11 4.37
C GLU A 121 -11.53 1.30 4.99
N GLY A 122 -10.48 1.59 5.77
CA GLY A 122 -10.13 2.94 6.20
C GLY A 122 -11.00 3.52 7.31
N ALA A 123 -11.21 4.84 7.29
CA ALA A 123 -11.86 5.55 8.39
C ALA A 123 -13.36 5.32 8.47
N ARG A 124 -14.06 5.20 7.33
CA ARG A 124 -15.50 4.92 7.35
C ARG A 124 -15.78 3.54 7.95
N LYS A 125 -14.96 2.54 7.62
CA LYS A 125 -15.03 1.22 8.27
C LYS A 125 -15.02 1.34 9.78
N ARG A 126 -14.03 2.04 10.33
CA ARG A 126 -13.89 2.22 11.77
C ARG A 126 -15.08 2.96 12.40
N TRP A 127 -15.64 3.93 11.67
CA TRP A 127 -16.82 4.65 12.12
C TRP A 127 -18.07 3.76 12.12
N LEU A 128 -18.30 2.96 11.09
CA LEU A 128 -19.41 2.00 11.04
C LEU A 128 -19.25 0.87 12.07
N ILE A 129 -18.01 0.44 12.33
CA ILE A 129 -17.72 -0.50 13.42
C ILE A 129 -18.05 0.14 14.77
N LYS A 130 -17.74 1.42 14.96
CA LYS A 130 -18.09 2.14 16.18
C LYS A 130 -19.62 2.09 16.40
N TYR A 131 -20.39 2.42 15.37
CA TYR A 131 -21.86 2.35 15.42
C TYR A 131 -22.38 0.92 15.66
N LEU A 132 -21.74 -0.10 15.08
CA LEU A 132 -22.10 -1.50 15.32
C LEU A 132 -21.83 -1.94 16.78
N LEU A 133 -20.83 -1.34 17.43
CA LEU A 133 -20.47 -1.63 18.82
C LEU A 133 -21.25 -0.80 19.83
N GLU A 134 -21.95 0.26 19.40
CA GLU A 134 -22.81 1.05 20.29
C GLU A 134 -23.99 0.17 20.75
N PRO A 135 -24.20 0.05 22.09
CA PRO A 135 -25.30 -0.73 22.63
C PRO A 135 -26.62 -0.12 22.18
N ASP A 136 -27.61 -0.97 21.89
CA ASP A 136 -28.89 -0.50 21.37
C ASP A 136 -29.65 0.33 22.40
N GLU A 137 -30.48 1.26 21.91
CA GLU A 137 -31.36 2.08 22.75
C GLU A 137 -32.25 1.23 23.66
N LYS A 138 -32.62 0.02 23.22
CA LYS A 138 -33.42 -0.95 23.99
C LYS A 138 -32.61 -1.69 25.06
N ALA A 139 -31.29 -1.78 24.91
CA ALA A 139 -30.37 -2.35 25.89
C ALA A 139 -29.87 -1.31 26.91
N LEU A 140 -30.18 -0.03 26.68
CA LEU A 140 -30.00 1.00 27.70
C LEU A 140 -30.95 0.71 28.87
N PRO A 141 -30.46 0.69 30.12
CA PRO A 141 -31.31 0.60 31.29
C PRO A 141 -32.37 1.71 31.25
N LYS A 142 -33.65 1.39 31.52
CA LYS A 142 -34.71 2.41 31.60
C LYS A 142 -34.60 3.28 32.85
N ASP A 143 -33.86 2.81 33.85
CA ASP A 143 -33.70 3.47 35.14
C ASP A 143 -32.76 4.68 35.01
N ALA A 144 -33.23 5.86 35.42
CA ALA A 144 -32.49 7.12 35.31
C ALA A 144 -31.12 7.07 36.02
N SER A 145 -31.02 6.36 37.14
CA SER A 145 -29.78 6.17 37.89
C SER A 145 -28.78 5.27 37.14
N ALA A 146 -29.25 4.20 36.49
CA ALA A 146 -28.40 3.33 35.69
C ALA A 146 -27.95 3.98 34.37
N LEU A 147 -28.78 4.85 33.78
CA LEU A 147 -28.39 5.70 32.64
C LEU A 147 -27.30 6.69 33.02
N GLN A 148 -27.44 7.34 34.18
CA GLN A 148 -26.46 8.28 34.70
C GLN A 148 -25.10 7.60 34.93
N MET A 149 -25.10 6.38 35.47
CA MET A 149 -23.89 5.55 35.58
C MET A 149 -23.27 5.16 34.24
N VAL A 150 -24.07 4.95 33.19
CA VAL A 150 -23.58 4.63 31.84
C VAL A 150 -22.98 5.86 31.14
N ILE A 151 -23.55 7.05 31.37
CA ILE A 151 -23.07 8.33 30.83
C ILE A 151 -21.79 8.79 31.55
N GLU A 152 -21.75 8.67 32.88
CA GLU A 152 -20.58 8.99 33.71
C GLU A 152 -19.41 8.05 33.45
N ARG A 153 -19.71 6.80 33.07
CA ARG A 153 -18.69 5.87 32.61
C ARG A 153 -18.15 6.37 31.28
N GLU A 154 -16.92 6.92 31.31
CA GLU A 154 -16.21 7.32 30.10
C GLU A 154 -16.36 6.24 29.01
N PRO A 155 -16.52 6.61 27.72
CA PRO A 155 -16.64 5.66 26.62
C PRO A 155 -15.34 4.86 26.53
N THR A 156 -15.26 3.79 27.30
CA THR A 156 -14.02 3.01 27.42
C THR A 156 -13.70 2.44 26.06
N GLY A 157 -12.52 2.80 25.53
CA GLY A 157 -12.06 2.32 24.24
C GLY A 157 -12.16 0.80 24.14
N ILE A 158 -12.57 0.32 22.95
CA ILE A 158 -12.71 -1.08 22.50
C ILE A 158 -13.12 -2.03 23.63
N ALA A 159 -14.43 -2.25 23.75
CA ALA A 159 -15.12 -3.26 24.56
C ALA A 159 -14.17 -4.21 25.33
N LYS A 160 -13.88 -3.86 26.58
CA LYS A 160 -13.09 -4.71 27.51
C LYS A 160 -13.86 -5.96 27.96
N GLY A 161 -15.12 -6.10 27.54
CA GLY A 161 -16.07 -7.13 27.96
C GLY A 161 -16.35 -8.18 26.88
N PRO A 162 -17.23 -9.14 27.20
CA PRO A 162 -17.75 -10.11 26.23
C PRO A 162 -18.47 -9.39 25.07
N PRO A 163 -18.48 -9.99 23.87
CA PRO A 163 -19.15 -9.42 22.70
C PRO A 163 -20.66 -9.31 22.90
N ASP A 164 -21.22 -8.18 22.49
CA ASP A 164 -22.65 -7.90 22.56
C ASP A 164 -23.48 -8.86 21.68
N PRO A 165 -24.71 -9.26 22.06
CA PRO A 165 -25.60 -10.07 21.24
C PRO A 165 -25.79 -9.57 19.80
N LYS A 166 -25.87 -8.25 19.56
CA LYS A 166 -25.98 -7.65 18.21
C LYS A 166 -24.75 -7.95 17.36
N LEU A 167 -23.57 -7.81 17.96
CA LEU A 167 -22.34 -8.14 17.27
C LEU A 167 -22.24 -9.66 17.02
N LEU A 168 -22.67 -10.48 17.97
CA LEU A 168 -22.65 -11.93 17.83
C LEU A 168 -23.57 -12.42 16.71
N SER A 169 -24.80 -11.91 16.63
CA SER A 169 -25.72 -12.21 15.52
C SER A 169 -25.11 -11.78 14.18
N PHE A 170 -24.46 -10.61 14.16
CA PHE A 170 -23.75 -10.12 12.98
C PHE A 170 -22.60 -11.04 12.55
N ILE A 171 -21.75 -11.48 13.48
CA ILE A 171 -20.64 -12.38 13.18
C ILE A 171 -21.16 -13.73 12.64
N LYS A 172 -22.25 -14.27 13.20
CA LYS A 172 -22.87 -15.51 12.69
C LYS A 172 -23.34 -15.33 11.25
N SER A 173 -24.05 -14.23 10.97
CA SER A 173 -24.52 -13.89 9.62
C SER A 173 -23.35 -13.76 8.63
N GLN A 174 -22.26 -13.08 9.03
CA GLN A 174 -21.07 -12.96 8.21
C GLN A 174 -20.39 -14.31 7.94
N GLN A 175 -20.36 -15.22 8.91
CA GLN A 175 -19.78 -16.56 8.71
C GLN A 175 -20.58 -17.38 7.70
N ALA A 176 -21.92 -17.27 7.73
CA ALA A 176 -22.80 -17.95 6.78
C ALA A 176 -22.65 -17.39 5.36
N ASN A 177 -22.62 -16.05 5.21
CA ASN A 177 -22.67 -15.36 3.92
C ASN A 177 -21.32 -14.76 3.49
N GLN A 178 -20.19 -15.36 3.89
CA GLN A 178 -18.88 -14.75 3.71
C GLN A 178 -18.52 -14.59 2.21
N PRO A 179 -18.37 -13.36 1.70
CA PRO A 179 -18.01 -13.15 0.30
C PRO A 179 -16.58 -13.60 0.00
N VAL A 180 -16.37 -14.17 -1.18
CA VAL A 180 -15.07 -14.70 -1.66
C VAL A 180 -14.00 -13.60 -1.73
N ASP A 181 -14.43 -12.37 -2.02
CA ASP A 181 -13.56 -11.25 -2.34
C ASP A 181 -13.17 -10.37 -1.16
N ALA A 182 -13.46 -10.83 0.05
CA ALA A 182 -13.07 -10.13 1.26
C ALA A 182 -11.54 -10.10 1.39
N HIS A 183 -10.96 -8.90 1.29
CA HIS A 183 -9.52 -8.64 1.37
C HIS A 183 -8.83 -9.20 2.63
N ASN A 184 -9.53 -9.29 3.77
CA ASN A 184 -8.96 -9.74 5.05
C ASN A 184 -9.25 -11.22 5.39
N GLY A 185 -9.80 -11.98 4.44
CA GLY A 185 -10.12 -13.40 4.61
C GLY A 185 -11.31 -13.67 5.54
N LYS A 186 -11.60 -14.97 5.76
CA LYS A 186 -12.79 -15.43 6.49
C LYS A 186 -12.61 -15.36 8.02
N ILE A 187 -13.70 -15.06 8.73
CA ILE A 187 -13.76 -15.17 10.20
C ILE A 187 -13.97 -16.63 10.57
N ARG A 188 -12.91 -17.30 11.07
CA ARG A 188 -12.98 -18.72 11.45
C ARG A 188 -13.51 -18.96 12.86
N GLN A 189 -13.32 -18.00 13.76
CA GLN A 189 -13.59 -18.16 15.19
C GLN A 189 -14.72 -17.26 15.63
N PHE A 190 -15.81 -17.87 16.10
CA PHE A 190 -16.98 -17.17 16.61
C PHE A 190 -16.73 -16.51 17.98
N GLN A 191 -15.83 -17.07 18.79
CA GLN A 191 -15.45 -16.58 20.13
C GLN A 191 -13.94 -16.70 20.35
N ALA A 192 -13.42 -15.95 21.34
CA ALA A 192 -12.02 -16.02 21.73
C ALA A 192 -11.69 -17.42 22.29
N LYS A 193 -10.71 -18.10 21.69
CA LYS A 193 -10.19 -19.38 22.20
C LYS A 193 -9.30 -19.11 23.41
N ILE A 194 -9.91 -19.09 24.59
CA ILE A 194 -9.20 -18.95 25.86
C ILE A 194 -9.03 -20.35 26.44
N PRO A 195 -7.79 -20.85 26.62
CA PRO A 195 -7.56 -22.10 27.32
C PRO A 195 -8.14 -22.04 28.74
N LYS A 196 -8.77 -23.11 29.19
CA LYS A 196 -9.26 -23.20 30.58
C LYS A 196 -8.09 -23.18 31.56
N GLU A 197 -7.06 -23.97 31.23
CA GLU A 197 -5.87 -24.15 32.07
C GLU A 197 -4.57 -23.74 31.35
N ASN A 198 -3.58 -23.36 32.13
CA ASN A 198 -2.20 -23.06 31.72
C ASN A 198 -1.35 -24.35 31.73
N ILE A 199 -0.09 -24.27 31.28
CA ILE A 199 0.89 -25.39 31.24
C ILE A 199 1.04 -26.10 32.60
N TRP A 200 0.83 -25.39 33.71
CA TRP A 200 0.85 -25.94 35.07
C TRP A 200 -0.51 -26.41 35.60
N ALA A 201 -1.50 -26.70 34.73
CA ALA A 201 -2.87 -27.10 35.09
C ALA A 201 -3.61 -26.12 36.03
N ARG A 202 -3.20 -24.85 36.04
CA ARG A 202 -3.85 -23.76 36.79
C ARG A 202 -4.82 -23.01 35.87
N PRO A 203 -5.93 -22.44 36.37
CA PRO A 203 -6.82 -21.63 35.54
C PRO A 203 -6.06 -20.48 34.87
N THR A 204 -6.43 -20.13 33.64
CA THR A 204 -5.71 -19.05 32.94
C THR A 204 -5.83 -17.72 33.69
N PRO A 205 -4.71 -17.00 33.92
CA PRO A 205 -4.74 -15.73 34.62
C PRO A 205 -5.67 -14.72 33.93
N ILE A 206 -6.43 -13.93 34.69
CA ILE A 206 -7.39 -12.94 34.17
C ILE A 206 -6.72 -11.95 33.19
N SER A 207 -5.47 -11.55 33.45
CA SER A 207 -4.69 -10.69 32.57
C SER A 207 -4.39 -11.34 31.21
N MET A 208 -4.12 -12.65 31.20
CA MET A 208 -3.91 -13.42 29.98
C MET A 208 -5.21 -13.59 29.21
N GLN A 209 -6.33 -13.86 29.90
CA GLN A 209 -7.65 -13.91 29.28
C GLN A 209 -7.98 -12.60 28.55
N LYS A 210 -7.76 -11.45 29.20
CA LYS A 210 -7.91 -10.12 28.57
C LYS A 210 -7.05 -9.96 27.31
N LYS A 211 -5.81 -10.44 27.31
CA LYS A 211 -4.92 -10.41 26.13
C LYS A 211 -5.45 -11.30 24.99
N TYR A 212 -5.92 -12.51 25.27
CA TYR A 212 -6.54 -13.37 24.27
C TYR A 212 -7.79 -12.73 23.67
N LEU A 213 -8.61 -12.14 24.54
CA LEU A 213 -9.83 -11.44 24.17
C LEU A 213 -9.50 -10.21 23.29
N GLN A 214 -8.50 -9.40 23.66
CA GLN A 214 -8.05 -8.27 22.87
C GLN A 214 -7.50 -8.69 21.50
N LYS A 215 -6.68 -9.74 21.44
CA LYS A 215 -6.18 -10.30 20.17
C LYS A 215 -7.35 -10.77 19.29
N TRP A 216 -8.34 -11.42 19.89
CA TRP A 216 -9.54 -11.84 19.19
C TRP A 216 -10.32 -10.63 18.67
N TRP A 217 -10.56 -9.59 19.48
CA TRP A 217 -11.20 -8.35 19.04
C TRP A 217 -10.48 -7.67 17.87
N ILE A 218 -9.15 -7.53 17.95
CA ILE A 218 -8.38 -6.90 16.87
C ILE A 218 -8.55 -7.71 15.57
N THR A 219 -8.31 -9.02 15.64
CA THR A 219 -8.38 -9.88 14.45
C THR A 219 -9.79 -10.02 13.88
N THR A 220 -10.84 -9.96 14.72
CA THR A 220 -12.24 -9.99 14.27
C THR A 220 -12.68 -8.66 13.68
N LEU A 221 -12.43 -7.53 14.34
CA LEU A 221 -12.81 -6.19 13.85
C LEU A 221 -12.05 -5.79 12.58
N GLU A 222 -10.84 -6.30 12.37
CA GLU A 222 -10.13 -6.14 11.10
C GLU A 222 -10.83 -6.90 9.96
N LYS A 223 -11.46 -8.04 10.24
CA LYS A 223 -12.12 -8.90 9.25
C LYS A 223 -13.61 -8.61 9.07
N ILE A 224 -14.23 -7.96 10.04
CA ILE A 224 -15.65 -7.65 9.99
C ILE A 224 -15.95 -6.69 8.84
N LEU A 225 -17.07 -6.93 8.16
CA LEU A 225 -17.58 -6.10 7.07
C LEU A 225 -18.78 -5.34 7.62
N PRO A 226 -18.64 -4.12 8.17
CA PRO A 226 -19.72 -3.50 8.95
C PRO A 226 -20.96 -3.21 8.10
N PRO A 227 -22.16 -3.13 8.69
CA PRO A 227 -23.37 -2.78 7.95
C PRO A 227 -23.35 -1.32 7.49
N ILE A 228 -23.96 -1.05 6.34
CA ILE A 228 -24.21 0.30 5.79
C ILE A 228 -25.71 0.64 5.85
N PRO A 229 -26.09 1.93 5.85
CA PRO A 229 -27.50 2.33 5.81
C PRO A 229 -28.20 1.79 4.55
N ARG A 230 -29.52 1.60 4.66
CA ARG A 230 -30.34 0.94 3.63
C ARG A 230 -30.27 1.66 2.29
N ASP A 231 -30.42 2.98 2.28
CA ASP A 231 -30.44 3.79 1.06
C ASP A 231 -29.17 3.62 0.22
N GLU A 232 -28.00 3.59 0.88
CA GLU A 232 -26.72 3.40 0.19
C GLU A 232 -26.58 1.97 -0.35
N TRP A 233 -27.15 0.99 0.35
CA TRP A 233 -27.14 -0.40 -0.05
C TRP A 233 -28.04 -0.66 -1.27
N GLU A 234 -29.24 -0.09 -1.28
CA GLU A 234 -30.17 -0.19 -2.40
C GLU A 234 -29.63 0.50 -3.65
N ARG A 235 -29.03 1.69 -3.50
CA ARG A 235 -28.36 2.34 -4.63
C ARG A 235 -27.22 1.50 -5.21
N LEU A 236 -26.42 0.84 -4.36
CA LEU A 236 -25.36 -0.06 -4.83
C LEU A 236 -25.91 -1.26 -5.60
N ARG A 237 -27.01 -1.85 -5.11
CA ARG A 237 -27.76 -2.89 -5.81
C ARG A 237 -28.19 -2.40 -7.18
N ASP A 238 -28.83 -1.24 -7.26
CA ASP A 238 -29.42 -0.73 -8.49
C ASP A 238 -28.37 -0.34 -9.53
N LEU A 239 -27.20 0.16 -9.10
CA LEU A 239 -26.04 0.41 -9.96
C LEU A 239 -25.42 -0.89 -10.49
N ALA A 240 -25.37 -1.94 -9.65
CA ALA A 240 -24.82 -3.24 -9.99
C ALA A 240 -25.72 -4.01 -10.96
N THR A 241 -27.03 -4.06 -10.70
CA THR A 241 -28.05 -4.68 -11.56
C THR A 241 -28.27 -3.89 -12.84
N GLY A 242 -28.07 -2.58 -12.75
CA GLY A 242 -28.23 -1.64 -13.85
C GLY A 242 -29.64 -1.13 -14.07
N ILE A 243 -30.48 -1.26 -13.04
CA ILE A 243 -31.73 -0.50 -12.93
C ILE A 243 -31.43 1.00 -12.97
N LEU A 244 -30.40 1.42 -12.21
CA LEU A 244 -29.94 2.81 -12.25
C LEU A 244 -28.88 2.99 -13.36
N PRO A 245 -29.04 4.00 -14.24
CA PRO A 245 -28.01 4.33 -15.21
C PRO A 245 -26.75 4.85 -14.50
N LEU A 246 -25.59 4.58 -15.10
CA LEU A 246 -24.33 5.11 -14.58
C LEU A 246 -24.29 6.62 -14.79
N GLU A 247 -23.80 7.35 -13.78
CA GLU A 247 -23.61 8.79 -13.90
C GLU A 247 -22.58 9.12 -14.98
N ALA A 248 -22.90 10.10 -15.83
CA ALA A 248 -21.97 10.60 -16.83
C ALA A 248 -20.75 11.24 -16.15
N ARG A 249 -19.56 10.98 -16.69
CA ARG A 249 -18.32 11.57 -16.19
C ARG A 249 -18.33 13.06 -16.50
N PRO A 250 -18.04 13.94 -15.54
CA PRO A 250 -17.93 15.36 -15.82
C PRO A 250 -16.70 15.61 -16.72
N ALA A 251 -16.91 16.38 -17.79
CA ALA A 251 -15.87 16.74 -18.73
C ALA A 251 -14.71 17.45 -18.02
N ARG A 252 -13.47 17.11 -18.40
CA ARG A 252 -12.29 17.81 -17.90
C ARG A 252 -12.25 19.18 -18.54
N ARG A 253 -12.03 20.21 -17.72
CA ARG A 253 -11.69 21.53 -18.26
C ARG A 253 -10.37 21.39 -19.01
N THR A 254 -10.43 21.48 -20.33
CA THR A 254 -9.24 21.71 -21.13
C THR A 254 -8.63 23.02 -20.64
N ALA A 255 -7.32 23.01 -20.34
CA ALA A 255 -6.63 24.28 -20.20
C ALA A 255 -6.90 25.05 -21.50
N LEU A 256 -7.15 26.36 -21.41
CA LEU A 256 -7.10 27.20 -22.59
C LEU A 256 -5.71 26.95 -23.19
N ILE A 257 -5.66 26.16 -24.25
CA ILE A 257 -4.44 25.96 -25.01
C ILE A 257 -4.19 27.38 -25.50
N SER A 258 -3.21 28.07 -24.92
CA SER A 258 -2.59 29.22 -25.59
C SER A 258 -2.40 28.74 -27.02
N PRO A 259 -2.99 29.41 -28.04
CA PRO A 259 -3.01 28.92 -29.40
C PRO A 259 -1.66 28.29 -29.64
N LYS A 260 -1.63 26.98 -29.94
CA LYS A 260 -0.37 26.38 -30.38
C LYS A 260 0.08 27.37 -31.44
N GLU A 261 1.18 28.08 -31.21
CA GLU A 261 1.80 28.83 -32.30
C GLU A 261 1.85 27.79 -33.41
N GLU A 262 1.09 28.02 -34.47
CA GLU A 262 1.13 27.18 -35.65
C GLU A 262 2.47 27.50 -36.25
N VAL A 263 3.52 26.99 -35.61
CA VAL A 263 4.89 26.99 -36.10
C VAL A 263 4.75 26.39 -37.47
N SER A 264 5.06 27.20 -38.47
CA SER A 264 4.83 26.91 -39.88
C SER A 264 5.38 25.52 -40.17
N GLU A 265 4.73 24.76 -41.05
CA GLU A 265 5.24 23.44 -41.45
C GLU A 265 6.69 23.54 -41.94
N GLU A 266 7.05 24.69 -42.53
CA GLU A 266 8.40 25.05 -42.93
C GLU A 266 9.36 25.17 -41.74
N GLU A 267 8.97 25.87 -40.68
CA GLU A 267 9.76 26.02 -39.44
C GLU A 267 9.98 24.68 -38.74
N ARG A 268 8.96 23.81 -38.71
CA ARG A 268 9.07 22.45 -38.19
C ARG A 268 9.98 21.58 -39.05
N SER A 269 9.90 21.72 -40.37
CA SER A 269 10.74 20.98 -41.30
C SER A 269 12.21 21.42 -41.20
N ALA A 270 12.46 22.72 -41.02
CA ALA A 270 13.78 23.29 -40.82
C ALA A 270 14.39 22.84 -39.48
N GLU A 271 13.61 22.83 -38.40
CA GLU A 271 14.04 22.32 -37.08
C GLU A 271 14.37 20.82 -37.14
N LEU A 272 13.56 20.03 -37.87
CA LEU A 272 13.82 18.62 -38.13
C LEU A 272 15.09 18.39 -38.96
N LEU A 273 15.30 19.16 -40.03
CA LEU A 273 16.50 19.07 -40.85
C LEU A 273 17.75 19.43 -40.05
N GLN A 274 17.69 20.50 -39.24
CA GLN A 274 18.77 20.88 -38.34
C GLN A 274 19.06 19.77 -37.33
N TYR A 275 18.02 19.13 -36.79
CA TYR A 275 18.19 17.97 -35.91
C TYR A 275 18.94 16.84 -36.63
N PHE A 276 18.55 16.45 -37.84
CA PHE A 276 19.22 15.36 -38.58
C PHE A 276 20.67 15.69 -39.01
N GLN A 277 20.99 16.97 -39.23
CA GLN A 277 22.34 17.41 -39.60
C GLN A 277 23.30 17.49 -38.41
N THR A 278 22.79 17.66 -37.18
CA THR A 278 23.65 17.71 -35.99
C THR A 278 24.18 16.32 -35.60
N PRO A 279 25.50 16.14 -35.40
CA PRO A 279 26.06 14.86 -34.99
C PRO A 279 25.59 14.48 -33.58
N ALA A 280 25.36 13.18 -33.34
CA ALA A 280 24.65 12.66 -32.16
C ALA A 280 25.19 13.11 -30.78
N ARG A 281 26.47 13.54 -30.69
CA ARG A 281 27.08 14.09 -29.47
C ARG A 281 26.57 15.49 -29.10
N HIS A 282 25.99 16.23 -30.04
CA HIS A 282 25.59 17.63 -29.88
C HIS A 282 24.08 17.82 -29.71
N HIS A 283 23.25 16.77 -29.73
CA HIS A 283 21.82 16.94 -29.45
C HIS A 283 21.64 17.44 -28.01
N PRO A 284 21.15 18.67 -27.79
CA PRO A 284 20.79 19.08 -26.46
C PRO A 284 19.64 18.19 -26.00
N SER A 285 19.79 17.53 -24.85
CA SER A 285 18.67 16.77 -24.29
C SER A 285 17.43 17.69 -24.26
N ARG A 286 16.26 17.18 -24.63
CA ARG A 286 15.00 17.95 -24.77
C ARG A 286 14.64 18.83 -23.57
N ASN A 287 15.29 18.61 -22.42
CA ASN A 287 15.18 19.40 -21.21
C ASN A 287 16.03 20.70 -21.21
N LEU A 288 17.14 20.77 -21.96
CA LEU A 288 17.99 21.95 -22.07
C LEU A 288 17.38 23.01 -23.01
N ILE A 289 16.71 22.58 -24.08
CA ILE A 289 16.02 23.48 -25.03
C ILE A 289 14.95 24.33 -24.33
N LYS A 290 14.18 23.73 -23.40
CA LYS A 290 13.18 24.46 -22.60
C LYS A 290 13.78 25.47 -21.61
N VAL A 291 15.06 25.31 -21.25
CA VAL A 291 15.77 26.23 -20.35
C VAL A 291 16.39 27.38 -21.14
N ALA A 292 16.88 27.12 -22.36
CA ALA A 292 17.45 28.13 -23.25
C ALA A 292 16.40 29.14 -23.76
N ILE A 293 15.19 28.69 -24.11
CA ILE A 293 14.12 29.59 -24.61
C ILE A 293 13.68 30.63 -23.54
N LYS A 294 13.94 30.38 -22.25
CA LYS A 294 13.65 31.34 -21.17
C LYS A 294 14.77 32.32 -20.86
N LYS A 295 15.97 32.11 -21.39
CA LYS A 295 17.14 32.97 -21.19
C LYS A 295 17.85 33.05 -22.54
N GLY A 296 17.47 34.00 -23.38
CA GLY A 296 18.04 34.18 -24.72
C GLY A 296 19.55 34.41 -24.68
N GLN A 297 20.32 33.32 -24.66
CA GLN A 297 21.77 33.31 -24.71
C GLN A 297 22.22 32.08 -25.50
N ASP A 298 22.86 32.34 -26.62
CA ASP A 298 23.61 31.36 -27.40
C ASP A 298 24.92 31.07 -26.65
N LEU A 299 25.21 29.79 -26.41
CA LEU A 299 26.49 29.36 -25.83
C LEU A 299 27.23 28.51 -26.87
N GLU A 300 28.26 29.10 -27.48
CA GLU A 300 29.30 28.36 -28.20
C GLU A 300 30.07 27.47 -27.21
N ALA A 301 30.24 26.20 -27.55
CA ALA A 301 31.00 25.24 -26.75
C ALA A 301 32.51 25.43 -26.96
N PRO A 302 33.34 25.36 -25.90
CA PRO A 302 34.79 25.49 -26.06
C PRO A 302 35.41 24.18 -26.57
N VAL A 303 36.27 24.32 -27.58
CA VAL A 303 37.17 23.27 -28.10
C VAL A 303 38.25 22.96 -27.06
N PRO A 304 38.55 21.69 -26.71
CA PRO A 304 39.70 21.37 -25.89
C PRO A 304 40.97 21.31 -26.74
N THR A 305 41.92 22.22 -26.48
CA THR A 305 43.29 22.13 -26.95
C THR A 305 44.15 21.35 -25.96
N THR A 306 44.90 20.40 -26.51
CA THR A 306 46.17 19.84 -26.03
C THR A 306 46.16 19.12 -24.69
N GLU A 307 46.00 17.80 -24.80
CA GLU A 307 46.61 16.84 -23.90
C GLU A 307 48.12 16.96 -24.02
N GLU A 308 48.79 17.46 -22.99
CA GLU A 308 50.17 17.14 -22.60
C GLU A 308 50.47 17.95 -21.32
N GLU A 309 51.32 17.41 -20.46
CA GLU A 309 51.68 17.99 -19.15
C GLU A 309 50.67 17.82 -18.01
N LYS A 310 50.44 16.56 -17.61
CA LYS A 310 50.18 16.21 -16.19
C LYS A 310 50.47 14.73 -15.92
N PHE A 311 51.64 14.27 -16.37
CA PHE A 311 52.15 12.93 -16.05
C PHE A 311 53.57 13.00 -15.47
N HIS A 312 53.77 13.84 -14.46
CA HIS A 312 54.89 13.64 -13.56
C HIS A 312 54.43 13.84 -12.11
N LEU A 313 54.90 12.92 -11.27
CA LEU A 313 54.69 12.75 -9.83
C LEU A 313 53.52 11.86 -9.38
N ALA A 314 53.86 10.96 -8.45
CA ALA A 314 53.04 9.94 -7.76
C ALA A 314 52.92 8.57 -8.46
N LYS A 315 54.06 7.93 -8.73
CA LYS A 315 54.15 6.48 -9.05
C LYS A 315 54.36 5.58 -7.81
N GLU A 316 54.29 6.11 -6.60
CA GLU A 316 54.63 5.34 -5.38
C GLU A 316 53.43 4.99 -4.48
N ASP A 317 52.24 5.60 -4.66
CA ASP A 317 51.04 5.28 -3.85
C ASP A 317 49.94 4.49 -4.60
N ALA A 318 50.23 4.05 -5.84
CA ALA A 318 49.29 3.36 -6.70
C ALA A 318 48.65 2.09 -6.08
N PRO A 319 49.36 1.20 -5.35
CA PRO A 319 48.74 -0.01 -4.83
C PRO A 319 47.78 0.28 -3.65
N TYR A 320 48.07 1.28 -2.82
CA TYR A 320 47.24 1.61 -1.65
C TYR A 320 45.92 2.31 -2.03
N LEU A 321 45.95 3.18 -3.05
CA LEU A 321 44.75 3.85 -3.55
C LEU A 321 43.83 2.90 -4.32
N LEU A 322 44.39 1.92 -5.04
CA LEU A 322 43.63 0.85 -5.68
C LEU A 322 42.96 -0.06 -4.64
N GLU A 323 43.68 -0.48 -3.59
CA GLU A 323 43.10 -1.30 -2.53
C GLU A 323 41.97 -0.56 -1.77
N LYS A 324 42.12 0.75 -1.56
CA LYS A 324 41.08 1.59 -0.94
C LYS A 324 39.87 1.76 -1.87
N ALA A 325 40.10 1.95 -3.17
CA ALA A 325 39.03 2.02 -4.18
C ALA A 325 38.30 0.68 -4.31
N GLU A 326 39.00 -0.45 -4.28
CA GLU A 326 38.44 -1.80 -4.28
C GLU A 326 37.63 -2.07 -3.01
N LYS A 327 38.13 -1.70 -1.83
CA LYS A 327 37.37 -1.81 -0.57
C LYS A 327 36.09 -0.96 -0.60
N VAL A 328 36.14 0.24 -1.21
CA VAL A 328 34.95 1.09 -1.41
C VAL A 328 34.00 0.44 -2.42
N HIS A 329 34.50 -0.14 -3.51
CA HIS A 329 33.70 -0.82 -4.52
C HIS A 329 33.03 -2.09 -3.96
N GLN A 330 33.76 -2.90 -3.18
CA GLN A 330 33.23 -4.06 -2.47
C GLN A 330 32.20 -3.67 -1.41
N LYS A 331 32.42 -2.59 -0.65
CA LYS A 331 31.45 -2.04 0.30
C LYS A 331 30.18 -1.57 -0.40
N ASN A 332 30.32 -0.91 -1.55
CA ASN A 332 29.19 -0.48 -2.38
C ASN A 332 28.43 -1.66 -3.00
N GLN A 333 29.13 -2.71 -3.47
CA GLN A 333 28.50 -3.95 -3.94
C GLN A 333 27.77 -4.68 -2.81
N LYS A 334 28.36 -4.77 -1.60
CA LYS A 334 27.74 -5.40 -0.43
C LYS A 334 26.51 -4.62 0.05
N ASN A 335 26.55 -3.29 -0.03
CA ASN A 335 25.39 -2.43 0.23
C ASN A 335 24.32 -2.53 -0.88
N ARG A 336 24.73 -2.73 -2.14
CA ARG A 336 23.82 -2.98 -3.27
C ARG A 336 23.10 -4.32 -3.12
N LEU A 337 23.82 -5.39 -2.79
CA LEU A 337 23.25 -6.71 -2.49
C LEU A 337 22.36 -6.71 -1.24
N LYS A 338 22.69 -5.91 -0.20
CA LYS A 338 21.80 -5.69 0.95
C LYS A 338 20.55 -4.87 0.59
N ARG A 339 20.65 -3.94 -0.37
CA ARG A 339 19.52 -3.19 -0.91
C ARG A 339 18.64 -4.06 -1.80
N GLU A 340 19.21 -4.97 -2.58
CA GLU A 340 18.49 -5.94 -3.41
C GLU A 340 17.79 -6.99 -2.53
N LYS A 341 18.50 -7.63 -1.59
CA LYS A 341 17.88 -8.56 -0.62
C LYS A 341 16.87 -7.89 0.31
N GLY A 342 17.10 -6.64 0.71
CA GLY A 342 16.16 -5.84 1.49
C GLY A 342 15.03 -5.22 0.66
N ALA A 343 15.18 -5.15 -0.67
CA ALA A 343 14.13 -4.75 -1.59
C ALA A 343 13.15 -5.91 -1.77
N ASP A 344 13.59 -7.15 -1.88
CA ASP A 344 12.70 -8.31 -2.03
C ASP A 344 11.73 -8.45 -0.84
N ASP A 345 12.15 -8.11 0.38
CA ASP A 345 11.29 -8.11 1.57
C ASP A 345 10.39 -6.86 1.70
N LYS A 346 10.77 -5.72 1.09
CA LYS A 346 9.97 -4.47 1.11
C LYS A 346 9.09 -4.26 -0.12
N VAL A 347 9.29 -5.02 -1.19
CA VAL A 347 8.56 -4.92 -2.46
C VAL A 347 7.12 -5.43 -2.36
N LYS A 348 6.69 -6.00 -1.23
CA LYS A 348 5.27 -6.37 -1.06
C LYS A 348 4.31 -5.18 -0.93
N TYR A 349 4.72 -3.99 -0.49
CA TYR A 349 3.76 -2.86 -0.32
C TYR A 349 4.29 -1.43 -0.49
N GLU A 350 5.45 -1.19 -1.10
CA GLU A 350 5.85 0.16 -1.51
C GLU A 350 6.43 0.20 -2.94
N GLY A 351 5.60 -0.21 -3.91
CA GLY A 351 5.83 0.13 -5.31
C GLY A 351 5.62 1.62 -5.53
N ALA A 352 6.70 2.40 -5.49
CA ALA A 352 6.80 3.54 -6.37
C ALA A 352 6.89 2.99 -7.79
N HIS A 353 5.73 2.67 -8.37
CA HIS A 353 5.61 2.58 -9.82
C HIS A 353 6.11 3.93 -10.33
N LEU A 354 7.36 3.98 -10.82
CA LEU A 354 7.64 4.82 -11.96
C LEU A 354 6.49 4.52 -12.91
N ARG A 355 5.75 5.56 -13.34
CA ARG A 355 4.72 5.38 -14.36
C ARG A 355 5.33 4.43 -15.38
N PRO A 356 4.76 3.24 -15.67
CA PRO A 356 5.00 2.69 -16.99
C PRO A 356 4.68 3.88 -17.88
N THR A 357 5.68 4.36 -18.63
CA THR A 357 5.46 5.39 -19.62
C THR A 357 4.26 4.87 -20.39
N ARG A 358 3.08 5.48 -20.17
CA ARG A 358 1.87 5.14 -20.90
C ARG A 358 2.32 5.35 -22.33
N ILE A 359 2.60 4.26 -23.04
CA ILE A 359 2.62 4.27 -24.48
C ILE A 359 1.23 4.82 -24.78
N PRO A 360 1.11 6.04 -25.33
CA PRO A 360 -0.19 6.60 -25.67
C PRO A 360 -0.80 5.59 -26.63
N SER A 361 -1.69 4.75 -26.12
CA SER A 361 -2.53 3.92 -26.97
C SER A 361 -3.47 4.92 -27.60
N ASP A 362 -3.25 5.17 -28.89
CA ASP A 362 -4.07 5.94 -29.83
C ASP A 362 -5.25 6.68 -29.20
N GLU A 363 -5.08 7.99 -28.97
CA GLU A 363 -6.03 9.12 -28.82
C GLU A 363 -7.47 8.94 -28.29
N GLY A 364 -7.84 7.77 -27.78
CA GLY A 364 -9.09 7.53 -27.08
C GLY A 364 -8.83 7.70 -25.59
N GLU A 365 -9.53 8.63 -24.95
CA GLU A 365 -9.68 8.56 -23.50
C GLU A 365 -10.06 7.11 -23.14
N ILE A 366 -9.37 6.50 -22.18
CA ILE A 366 -9.72 5.15 -21.71
C ILE A 366 -11.09 5.27 -21.04
N GLU A 367 -12.15 5.16 -21.84
CA GLU A 367 -13.51 5.22 -21.36
C GLU A 367 -13.71 4.02 -20.44
N LEU A 368 -14.06 4.29 -19.19
CA LEU A 368 -14.47 3.28 -18.23
C LEU A 368 -15.66 2.52 -18.83
N ARG A 369 -15.40 1.34 -19.41
CA ARG A 369 -16.44 0.52 -20.03
C ARG A 369 -17.56 0.27 -19.01
N SER A 370 -18.80 0.62 -19.36
CA SER A 370 -19.96 0.49 -18.47
C SER A 370 -20.04 -0.87 -17.77
N ARG A 371 -19.72 -1.96 -18.48
CA ARG A 371 -19.67 -3.32 -17.95
C ARG A 371 -18.63 -3.51 -16.83
N SER A 372 -17.44 -2.94 -16.93
CA SER A 372 -16.40 -3.09 -15.89
C SER A 372 -16.79 -2.34 -14.62
N LEU A 373 -17.38 -1.14 -14.75
CA LEU A 373 -17.95 -0.39 -13.63
C LEU A 373 -19.08 -1.15 -12.93
N ARG A 374 -20.05 -1.69 -13.68
CA ARG A 374 -21.15 -2.50 -13.09
C ARG A 374 -20.63 -3.72 -12.34
N ARG A 375 -19.64 -4.42 -12.90
CA ARG A 375 -18.96 -5.53 -12.20
C ARG A 375 -18.31 -5.05 -10.91
N LEU A 376 -17.63 -3.90 -10.93
CA LEU A 376 -17.02 -3.32 -9.75
C LEU A 376 -18.07 -2.98 -8.68
N TYR A 377 -19.20 -2.37 -9.05
CA TYR A 377 -20.33 -2.17 -8.12
C TYR A 377 -20.85 -3.48 -7.55
N ALA A 378 -21.06 -4.50 -8.38
CA ALA A 378 -21.47 -5.83 -7.92
C ALA A 378 -20.44 -6.44 -6.94
N THR A 379 -19.15 -6.23 -7.18
CA THR A 379 -18.10 -6.69 -6.26
C THR A 379 -18.14 -6.02 -4.90
N ILE A 380 -18.58 -4.77 -4.83
CA ILE A 380 -18.67 -4.01 -3.59
C ILE A 380 -19.98 -4.33 -2.89
N TRP A 381 -21.07 -4.42 -3.64
CA TRP A 381 -22.37 -4.78 -3.14
C TRP A 381 -22.34 -6.14 -2.43
N SER A 382 -21.66 -7.15 -3.00
CA SER A 382 -21.47 -8.45 -2.34
C SER A 382 -20.66 -8.38 -1.04
N LEU A 383 -19.84 -7.34 -0.84
CA LEU A 383 -19.08 -7.08 0.39
C LEU A 383 -19.85 -6.23 1.41
N THR A 384 -20.96 -5.63 1.02
CA THR A 384 -21.75 -4.72 1.86
C THR A 384 -23.01 -5.41 2.38
N PRO A 385 -23.08 -5.65 3.70
CA PRO A 385 -24.34 -5.97 4.34
C PRO A 385 -25.08 -4.69 4.74
N THR A 386 -26.38 -4.82 4.91
CA THR A 386 -27.23 -3.87 5.63
C THR A 386 -27.88 -4.61 6.81
N MET A 387 -28.27 -3.86 7.83
CA MET A 387 -28.79 -4.43 9.07
C MET A 387 -29.95 -3.58 9.56
N ALA A 388 -31.09 -4.22 9.77
CA ALA A 388 -32.29 -3.64 10.37
C ALA A 388 -32.68 -4.47 11.60
N TYR A 389 -33.27 -3.83 12.60
CA TYR A 389 -33.83 -4.53 13.74
C TYR A 389 -35.28 -4.87 13.42
N ASP A 390 -35.62 -6.15 13.40
CA ASP A 390 -37.01 -6.58 13.28
C ASP A 390 -37.63 -6.65 14.68
N GLU A 391 -38.64 -5.81 14.92
CA GLU A 391 -39.34 -5.71 16.20
C GLU A 391 -40.19 -6.95 16.49
N VAL A 392 -40.71 -7.60 15.44
CA VAL A 392 -41.60 -8.75 15.57
C VAL A 392 -40.82 -9.97 16.04
N ASN A 393 -39.73 -10.29 15.35
CA ASN A 393 -38.91 -11.45 15.67
C ASN A 393 -37.87 -11.20 16.78
N ARG A 394 -37.71 -9.94 17.22
CA ARG A 394 -36.65 -9.48 18.14
C ARG A 394 -35.26 -9.92 17.69
N LYS A 395 -35.05 -10.00 16.38
CA LYS A 395 -33.83 -10.46 15.74
C LYS A 395 -33.28 -9.37 14.83
N TRP A 396 -31.97 -9.45 14.60
CA TRP A 396 -31.28 -8.60 13.66
C TRP A 396 -31.38 -9.21 12.27
N ASP A 397 -32.12 -8.53 11.40
CA ASP A 397 -32.24 -8.91 10.00
C ASP A 397 -31.07 -8.30 9.25
N ILE A 398 -30.17 -9.20 8.81
CA ILE A 398 -28.93 -8.83 8.15
C ILE A 398 -28.99 -9.35 6.72
N GLU A 399 -29.16 -8.42 5.80
CA GLU A 399 -29.18 -8.71 4.37
C GLU A 399 -27.80 -8.47 3.77
N TRP A 400 -27.30 -9.46 3.04
CA TRP A 400 -26.06 -9.37 2.27
C TRP A 400 -26.37 -9.06 0.82
N GLY A 401 -25.48 -8.31 0.15
CA GLY A 401 -25.61 -8.09 -1.28
C GLY A 401 -25.48 -9.39 -2.08
N GLY A 402 -26.14 -9.41 -3.25
CA GLY A 402 -26.12 -10.53 -4.17
C GLY A 402 -24.75 -10.78 -4.80
N GLN A 403 -24.62 -11.88 -5.54
CA GLN A 403 -23.33 -12.27 -6.09
C GLN A 403 -23.00 -11.48 -7.36
N ARG A 404 -21.71 -11.50 -7.75
CA ARG A 404 -21.14 -10.66 -8.82
C ARG A 404 -21.73 -10.86 -10.21
N SER A 405 -22.33 -12.01 -10.45
CA SER A 405 -22.84 -12.42 -11.76
C SER A 405 -23.77 -13.61 -11.59
N ARG A 406 -24.82 -13.67 -12.42
CA ARG A 406 -25.71 -14.84 -12.55
C ARG A 406 -24.95 -16.17 -12.66
N ALA A 407 -23.82 -16.19 -13.38
CA ALA A 407 -22.97 -17.38 -13.51
C ALA A 407 -22.36 -17.86 -12.19
N LEU A 408 -22.03 -16.95 -11.26
CA LEU A 408 -21.51 -17.30 -9.94
C LEU A 408 -22.65 -17.80 -9.02
N GLU A 409 -23.86 -17.27 -9.24
CA GLU A 409 -25.11 -17.75 -8.59
C GLU A 409 -25.52 -19.15 -9.09
N GLY A 410 -24.76 -19.73 -10.03
CA GLY A 410 -25.05 -21.02 -10.65
C GLY A 410 -25.97 -20.93 -11.88
N ALA A 411 -26.46 -19.74 -12.22
CA ALA A 411 -27.18 -19.49 -13.46
C ALA A 411 -26.20 -19.30 -14.61
N ILE A 412 -25.76 -20.42 -15.20
CA ILE A 412 -25.01 -20.45 -16.46
C ILE A 412 -25.86 -19.73 -17.51
N SER A 413 -25.28 -18.77 -18.23
CA SER A 413 -25.99 -18.12 -19.34
C SER A 413 -26.36 -19.18 -20.37
N LYS A 414 -27.66 -19.35 -20.63
CA LYS A 414 -28.10 -20.16 -21.76
C LYS A 414 -27.62 -19.48 -23.05
N PRO A 415 -26.99 -20.21 -23.98
CA PRO A 415 -26.60 -19.64 -25.27
C PRO A 415 -27.84 -19.10 -26.00
N SER A 416 -27.65 -18.06 -26.82
CA SER A 416 -28.73 -17.57 -27.69
C SER A 416 -28.98 -18.54 -28.85
N LEU A 417 -30.16 -18.50 -29.48
CA LEU A 417 -30.52 -19.40 -30.59
C LEU A 417 -29.48 -19.39 -31.72
N ALA A 418 -28.95 -18.21 -32.09
CA ALA A 418 -27.89 -18.09 -33.10
C ALA A 418 -26.53 -18.65 -32.64
N GLU A 419 -26.25 -18.61 -31.33
CA GLU A 419 -25.08 -19.29 -30.78
C GLU A 419 -25.32 -20.81 -30.73
N GLU A 420 -26.53 -21.27 -30.43
CA GLU A 420 -26.90 -22.69 -30.49
C GLU A 420 -26.73 -23.23 -31.92
N GLU A 421 -27.26 -22.54 -32.94
CA GLU A 421 -27.08 -22.85 -34.37
C GLU A 421 -25.61 -22.86 -34.81
N LEU A 422 -24.77 -21.96 -34.27
CA LEU A 422 -23.33 -21.96 -34.55
C LEU A 422 -22.63 -23.25 -34.07
N PHE A 423 -23.14 -23.84 -32.99
CA PHE A 423 -22.63 -25.09 -32.42
C PHE A 423 -23.43 -26.32 -32.86
N GLU A 424 -24.51 -26.17 -33.64
CA GLU A 424 -25.18 -27.29 -34.31
C GLU A 424 -24.22 -27.94 -35.31
N GLY A 425 -23.92 -29.22 -35.10
CA GLY A 425 -22.95 -29.97 -35.92
C GLY A 425 -21.56 -30.12 -35.28
N LEU A 426 -21.25 -29.40 -34.20
CA LEU A 426 -20.17 -29.78 -33.29
C LEU A 426 -20.67 -30.92 -32.40
N GLY A 427 -20.69 -32.13 -32.98
CA GLY A 427 -20.99 -33.36 -32.27
C GLY A 427 -20.26 -33.39 -30.93
N THR A 428 -20.95 -33.80 -29.87
CA THR A 428 -20.47 -33.85 -28.49
C THR A 428 -19.00 -34.25 -28.46
N LEU A 429 -18.10 -33.29 -28.25
CA LEU A 429 -16.70 -33.60 -28.02
C LEU A 429 -16.68 -34.67 -26.92
N PRO A 430 -16.01 -35.80 -27.12
CA PRO A 430 -15.98 -36.84 -26.10
C PRO A 430 -15.53 -36.19 -24.80
N GLN A 431 -16.39 -36.23 -23.77
CA GLN A 431 -16.10 -35.70 -22.42
C GLN A 431 -14.90 -36.37 -21.73
N ASN A 432 -14.17 -37.21 -22.45
CA ASN A 432 -13.00 -37.95 -22.03
C ASN A 432 -11.73 -37.44 -22.74
N LEU A 433 -11.37 -36.17 -22.52
CA LEU A 433 -9.97 -35.75 -22.65
C LEU A 433 -9.42 -35.38 -21.26
N ASN A 434 -8.84 -36.40 -20.63
CA ASN A 434 -7.69 -36.28 -19.72
C ASN A 434 -7.84 -35.44 -18.44
N THR A 435 -8.81 -35.77 -17.57
CA THR A 435 -8.69 -35.45 -16.13
C THR A 435 -7.71 -36.38 -15.39
N SER A 436 -7.25 -37.46 -16.03
CA SER A 436 -6.23 -38.39 -15.53
C SER A 436 -4.83 -37.77 -15.45
N GLY A 437 -4.48 -36.86 -16.37
CA GLY A 437 -3.19 -36.17 -16.41
C GLY A 437 -3.04 -35.05 -15.36
N VAL A 438 -4.14 -34.34 -15.05
CA VAL A 438 -4.12 -33.28 -14.03
C VAL A 438 -4.11 -33.90 -12.63
N LYS A 439 -4.84 -35.00 -12.40
CA LYS A 439 -4.80 -35.74 -11.12
C LYS A 439 -3.44 -36.42 -10.89
N SER A 440 -2.78 -36.95 -11.92
CA SER A 440 -1.45 -37.56 -11.77
C SER A 440 -0.35 -36.53 -11.52
N LYS A 441 -0.43 -35.33 -12.13
CA LYS A 441 0.52 -34.24 -11.84
C LYS A 441 0.31 -33.65 -10.44
N VAL A 442 -0.94 -33.48 -9.99
CA VAL A 442 -1.25 -33.07 -8.62
C VAL A 442 -0.87 -34.15 -7.59
N ARG A 443 -1.05 -35.45 -7.91
CA ARG A 443 -0.56 -36.56 -7.07
C ARG A 443 0.96 -36.62 -6.99
N LYS A 444 1.68 -36.51 -8.12
CA LYS A 444 3.16 -36.43 -8.13
C LYS A 444 3.67 -35.22 -7.35
N ILE A 445 3.06 -34.05 -7.50
CA ILE A 445 3.43 -32.85 -6.72
C ILE A 445 3.16 -33.06 -5.23
N ASN A 446 2.05 -33.70 -4.85
CA ASN A 446 1.73 -34.00 -3.45
C ASN A 446 2.58 -35.13 -2.85
N GLU A 447 3.00 -36.12 -3.64
CA GLU A 447 3.92 -37.19 -3.24
C GLU A 447 5.34 -36.66 -3.09
N VAL A 448 5.81 -35.82 -4.01
CA VAL A 448 7.10 -35.10 -3.89
C VAL A 448 7.08 -34.15 -2.67
N ASN A 449 5.95 -33.49 -2.40
CA ASN A 449 5.79 -32.65 -1.20
C ASN A 449 5.61 -33.45 0.11
N LYS A 450 5.13 -34.69 0.06
CA LYS A 450 5.09 -35.61 1.21
C LYS A 450 6.46 -36.22 1.49
N GLY A 451 7.20 -36.62 0.45
CA GLY A 451 8.56 -37.15 0.56
C GLY A 451 9.54 -36.11 1.10
N THR A 452 9.46 -34.86 0.62
CA THR A 452 10.30 -33.75 1.14
C THR A 452 9.94 -33.33 2.58
N LYS A 453 8.68 -33.50 3.01
CA LYS A 453 8.29 -33.28 4.42
C LYS A 453 8.69 -34.44 5.32
N ALA A 454 8.64 -35.68 4.84
CA ALA A 454 9.11 -36.85 5.57
C ALA A 454 10.62 -36.78 5.78
N THR A 455 11.41 -36.53 4.74
CA THR A 455 12.87 -36.38 4.85
C THR A 455 13.27 -35.16 5.69
N ALA A 456 12.54 -34.04 5.60
CA ALA A 456 12.77 -32.90 6.48
C ALA A 456 12.42 -33.19 7.94
N SER A 457 11.37 -33.98 8.21
CA SER A 457 11.02 -34.40 9.58
C SER A 457 12.00 -35.42 10.15
N GLU A 458 12.52 -36.30 9.32
CA GLU A 458 13.47 -37.36 9.67
C GLU A 458 14.87 -36.78 9.90
N GLN A 459 15.31 -35.83 9.07
CA GLN A 459 16.52 -35.04 9.31
C GLN A 459 16.40 -34.15 10.55
N GLN A 460 15.19 -33.68 10.89
CA GLN A 460 14.96 -32.86 12.08
C GLN A 460 14.85 -33.69 13.37
N SER A 461 14.39 -34.95 13.29
CA SER A 461 14.48 -35.91 14.40
C SER A 461 15.91 -36.43 14.58
N ASP A 462 16.64 -36.68 13.50
CA ASP A 462 18.02 -37.18 13.54
C ASP A 462 19.00 -36.08 14.01
N ALA A 463 18.76 -34.82 13.63
CA ALA A 463 19.47 -33.67 14.18
C ALA A 463 19.15 -33.44 15.68
N LYS A 464 17.93 -33.75 16.13
CA LYS A 464 17.57 -33.71 17.56
C LYS A 464 18.24 -34.84 18.35
N LEU A 465 18.30 -36.05 17.79
CA LEU A 465 19.01 -37.20 18.38
C LEU A 465 20.52 -36.95 18.47
N ARG A 466 21.15 -36.42 17.42
CA ARG A 466 22.57 -36.00 17.44
C ARG A 466 22.85 -34.92 18.48
N LYS A 467 21.91 -33.98 18.67
CA LYS A 467 22.01 -32.97 19.75
C LYS A 467 21.88 -33.59 21.13
N TYR A 468 21.03 -34.60 21.30
CA TYR A 468 20.82 -35.28 22.58
C TYR A 468 22.02 -36.18 22.96
N ILE A 469 22.58 -36.90 21.99
CA ILE A 469 23.78 -37.75 22.17
C ILE A 469 25.02 -36.88 22.45
N GLY A 470 25.17 -35.74 21.76
CA GLY A 470 26.24 -34.78 22.04
C GLY A 470 26.15 -34.11 23.43
N MET A 471 24.95 -34.05 24.02
CA MET A 471 24.73 -33.46 25.35
C MET A 471 24.94 -34.46 26.50
N GLN A 472 24.85 -35.76 26.23
CA GLN A 472 25.16 -36.83 27.21
C GLN A 472 26.66 -37.10 27.30
N ASN A 473 27.40 -36.94 26.19
CA ASN A 473 28.85 -37.14 26.19
C ASN A 473 29.64 -36.00 26.82
N SER A 474 29.04 -34.83 27.08
CA SER A 474 29.70 -33.71 27.78
C SER A 474 29.50 -33.73 29.31
N GLN A 475 28.83 -34.74 29.86
CA GLN A 475 28.60 -34.91 31.31
C GLN A 475 29.51 -35.97 31.95
N ASN A 476 30.33 -36.69 31.15
CA ASN A 476 31.13 -37.83 31.62
C ASN A 476 32.65 -37.65 31.40
N GLU A 477 33.19 -36.45 31.63
CA GLU A 477 34.63 -36.25 31.76
C GLU A 477 34.96 -35.56 33.09
N THR A 478 35.05 -36.36 34.15
CA THR A 478 35.72 -35.97 35.39
C THR A 478 36.70 -37.08 35.77
N THR A 479 37.99 -36.76 35.72
CA THR A 479 39.13 -37.58 36.15
C THR A 479 39.29 -37.57 37.69
N PRO A 480 40.12 -38.48 38.26
CA PRO A 480 39.85 -39.12 39.55
C PRO A 480 40.62 -38.52 40.74
N GLY A 481 40.16 -38.80 41.96
CA GLY A 481 40.86 -38.39 43.19
C GLY A 481 40.23 -38.94 44.48
N ILE A 482 40.91 -39.93 45.05
CA ILE A 482 40.60 -40.78 46.20
C ILE A 482 40.55 -40.04 47.57
N HIS A 483 39.69 -40.54 48.47
CA HIS A 483 39.75 -40.65 49.94
C HIS A 483 38.80 -39.83 50.81
N GLY A 484 38.16 -40.52 51.78
CA GLY A 484 37.73 -39.93 53.04
C GLY A 484 36.41 -40.46 53.59
N GLU A 485 36.48 -41.53 54.36
CA GLU A 485 35.43 -42.12 55.19
C GLU A 485 34.67 -41.10 56.07
N ARG A 486 33.37 -41.31 56.31
CA ARG A 486 32.88 -41.85 57.60
C ARG A 486 31.36 -41.98 57.71
N ARG A 487 31.01 -43.13 58.28
CA ARG A 487 29.72 -43.62 58.74
C ARG A 487 28.97 -42.64 59.66
N LEU A 488 27.66 -42.58 59.41
CA LEU A 488 26.53 -42.80 60.33
C LEU A 488 26.70 -42.34 61.79
N LYS A 489 25.71 -41.56 62.27
CA LYS A 489 24.95 -41.92 63.46
C LYS A 489 23.60 -41.21 63.51
N VAL A 490 22.56 -42.04 63.50
CA VAL A 490 21.19 -41.74 63.93
C VAL A 490 21.18 -41.72 65.45
N THR A 491 20.58 -40.70 66.08
CA THR A 491 19.84 -40.83 67.33
C THR A 491 18.75 -39.75 67.40
N ARG A 492 17.66 -40.09 68.10
CA ARG A 492 16.32 -39.49 68.04
C ARG A 492 16.07 -38.46 69.17
N ARG A 493 15.26 -37.42 68.85
CA ARG A 493 14.19 -36.72 69.63
C ARG A 493 14.51 -36.17 71.05
N PRO A 494 13.61 -35.42 71.74
CA PRO A 494 12.47 -34.52 71.36
C PRO A 494 12.73 -33.08 71.87
N VAL A 495 11.94 -32.02 71.62
CA VAL A 495 10.54 -31.67 71.92
C VAL A 495 10.11 -30.56 70.96
#